data_AF-A0A7J8H5J9-F1
#
_entry.id   AF-A0A7J8H5J9-F1
#
_cell.length_a   1.000
_cell.length_b   1.000
_cell.length_c   1.000
_cell.angle_alpha   90.00
_cell.angle_beta   90.00
_cell.angle_gamma   90.00
#
_symmetry.space_group_name_H-M   'P 1'
#
loop_
_entity.id
_entity.type
_entity.pdbx_description
1 polymer ?
#
loop_
_entity_poly.entity_id
_entity_poly.type
_entity_poly.pdbx_seq_one_letter_code
_entity_poly.pdbx_strand_id
1 'polypeptide(L)'
;MVAPMDRSPGGRLAGALTRALALALVLALLAGLFLTGLASAIQTPGSRWGSEGPVPPASRSRSVLLDPQTGQLRLVDGRHPGAVAWANLTNAIHETGWAFLELHTNGHYSDGLQAYAAGVVEAAVSEELIYMHWMNTVVNYCGPFEYEVGYCERLKSFLEANLEWMQEEMESNKDSAYWHQVRLTLLQLKGLEDSYEGSVTFPTGKFTIKPLGFL
;
A
#
# COMPACT_ATOMS: atom_id res chain seq x y z
N MET A 1 -81.99 17.31 34.05
CA MET A 1 -81.53 18.22 32.98
C MET A 1 -80.20 17.68 32.47
N VAL A 2 -80.13 17.37 31.17
CA VAL A 2 -78.92 16.90 30.49
C VAL A 2 -78.41 18.04 29.60
N ALA A 3 -77.12 18.36 29.70
CA ALA A 3 -76.28 18.89 28.61
C ALA A 3 -74.78 18.75 29.01
N PRO A 4 -73.83 18.69 28.05
CA PRO A 4 -72.57 17.95 28.16
C PRO A 4 -71.33 18.86 28.30
N MET A 5 -70.15 18.27 28.54
CA MET A 5 -68.86 18.96 28.38
C MET A 5 -67.84 18.14 27.57
N ASP A 6 -67.16 18.90 26.71
CA ASP A 6 -66.24 18.54 25.62
C ASP A 6 -65.02 17.68 25.99
N ARG A 7 -64.59 16.87 25.02
CA ARG A 7 -63.33 16.11 25.04
C ARG A 7 -62.27 16.86 24.22
N SER A 8 -61.26 17.40 24.88
CA SER A 8 -60.17 18.18 24.28
C SER A 8 -59.17 17.31 23.49
N PRO A 9 -58.75 17.69 22.27
CA PRO A 9 -57.82 16.92 21.44
C PRO A 9 -56.36 17.38 21.64
N GLY A 10 -55.78 17.12 22.83
CA GLY A 10 -54.41 17.58 23.17
C GLY A 10 -53.29 16.53 23.03
N GLY A 11 -53.59 15.25 22.82
CA GLY A 11 -52.61 14.16 23.02
C GLY A 11 -51.86 13.65 21.79
N ARG A 12 -52.24 14.03 20.57
CA ARG A 12 -51.70 13.40 19.34
C ARG A 12 -50.55 14.16 18.67
N LEU A 13 -50.40 15.46 18.92
CA LEU A 13 -49.36 16.28 18.30
C LEU A 13 -47.99 16.12 18.98
N ALA A 14 -47.95 16.00 20.32
CA ALA A 14 -46.70 15.87 21.07
C ALA A 14 -45.96 14.53 20.80
N GLY A 15 -46.70 13.44 20.58
CA GLY A 15 -46.12 12.12 20.25
C GLY A 15 -45.61 12.01 18.81
N ALA A 16 -46.18 12.79 17.88
CA ALA A 16 -45.75 12.83 16.49
C ALA A 16 -44.46 13.67 16.32
N LEU A 17 -44.38 14.81 17.01
CA LEU A 17 -43.19 15.68 17.02
C LEU A 17 -41.96 14.98 17.63
N THR A 18 -42.14 14.24 18.72
CA THR A 18 -41.04 13.49 19.36
C THR A 18 -40.54 12.33 18.50
N ARG A 19 -41.43 11.62 17.79
CA ARG A 19 -41.05 10.57 16.83
C ARG A 19 -40.36 11.13 15.58
N ALA A 20 -40.80 12.28 15.07
CA ALA A 20 -40.17 12.94 13.94
C ALA A 20 -38.75 13.46 14.27
N LEU A 21 -38.56 14.05 15.46
CA LEU A 21 -37.23 14.45 15.94
C LEU A 21 -36.31 13.25 16.15
N ALA A 22 -36.81 12.13 16.69
CA ALA A 22 -36.01 10.92 16.88
C ALA A 22 -35.59 10.29 15.53
N LEU A 23 -36.50 10.23 14.55
CA LEU A 23 -36.15 9.75 13.20
C LEU A 23 -35.14 10.68 12.50
N ALA A 24 -35.30 12.00 12.64
CA ALA A 24 -34.37 12.97 12.07
C ALA A 24 -32.95 12.85 12.69
N LEU A 25 -32.86 12.60 14.00
CA LEU A 25 -31.58 12.37 14.67
C LEU A 25 -30.92 11.07 14.21
N VAL A 26 -31.70 9.98 14.04
CA VAL A 26 -31.19 8.69 13.56
C VAL A 26 -30.74 8.77 12.11
N LEU A 27 -31.47 9.47 11.23
CA LEU A 27 -31.04 9.73 9.85
C LEU A 27 -29.77 10.60 9.81
N ALA A 28 -29.64 11.61 10.67
CA ALA A 28 -28.44 12.44 10.74
C ALA A 28 -27.21 11.66 11.24
N LEU A 29 -27.40 10.75 12.21
CA LEU A 29 -26.36 9.84 12.70
C LEU A 29 -25.94 8.82 11.63
N LEU A 30 -26.90 8.23 10.89
CA LEU A 30 -26.60 7.33 9.79
C LEU A 30 -25.89 8.05 8.63
N ALA A 31 -26.32 9.27 8.26
CA ALA A 31 -25.63 10.08 7.26
C ALA A 31 -24.21 10.48 7.69
N GLY A 32 -24.00 10.77 8.99
CA GLY A 32 -22.69 11.05 9.56
C GLY A 32 -21.74 9.85 9.57
N LEU A 33 -22.28 8.62 9.71
CA LEU A 33 -21.52 7.37 9.65
C LEU A 33 -21.18 6.93 8.21
N PHE A 34 -21.95 7.36 7.20
CA PHE A 34 -21.63 7.08 5.78
C PHE A 34 -20.59 8.05 5.19
N LEU A 35 -20.37 9.21 5.81
CA LEU A 35 -19.38 10.20 5.36
C LEU A 35 -17.98 9.98 5.95
N THR A 36 -17.82 9.11 6.96
CA THR A 36 -16.53 8.82 7.60
C THR A 36 -15.83 7.58 7.03
N GLY A 37 -16.43 6.88 6.06
CA GLY A 37 -15.99 5.55 5.61
C GLY A 37 -15.29 5.43 4.26
N LEU A 38 -15.08 6.51 3.49
CA LEU A 38 -14.44 6.44 2.16
C LEU A 38 -13.29 7.41 1.94
N ALA A 39 -12.78 8.03 3.00
CA ALA A 39 -11.47 8.67 2.96
C ALA A 39 -10.37 7.62 3.17
N SER A 40 -10.29 6.62 2.30
CA SER A 40 -9.00 6.00 2.04
C SER A 40 -8.12 7.09 1.47
N ALA A 41 -7.11 7.46 2.24
CA ALA A 41 -6.17 8.50 1.91
C ALA A 41 -5.48 8.21 0.57
N ILE A 42 -5.98 8.82 -0.50
CA ILE A 42 -5.11 9.24 -1.59
C ILE A 42 -4.28 10.36 -0.97
N GLN A 43 -3.06 10.02 -0.53
CA GLN A 43 -2.08 11.05 -0.22
C GLN A 43 -1.97 11.95 -1.46
N THR A 44 -2.28 13.23 -1.29
CA THR A 44 -2.12 14.21 -2.35
C THR A 44 -0.65 14.19 -2.79
N PRO A 45 -0.34 14.16 -4.10
CA PRO A 45 1.04 14.07 -4.60
C PRO A 45 1.99 15.17 -4.08
N GLY A 46 1.43 16.27 -3.56
CA GLY A 46 2.17 17.45 -3.11
C GLY A 46 2.75 17.40 -1.68
N SER A 47 2.50 16.37 -0.87
CA SER A 47 3.09 16.31 0.48
C SER A 47 4.43 15.58 0.56
N ARG A 48 4.73 14.72 -0.43
CA ARG A 48 5.93 13.87 -0.44
C ARG A 48 7.18 14.62 -0.89
N TRP A 49 7.01 15.57 -1.80
CA TRP A 49 8.11 16.27 -2.47
C TRP A 49 8.09 17.77 -2.20
N GLY A 50 9.26 18.40 -2.19
CA GLY A 50 9.40 19.85 -2.04
C GLY A 50 8.88 20.62 -3.25
N SER A 51 9.04 21.95 -3.24
CA SER A 51 8.57 22.84 -4.31
C SER A 51 9.16 22.55 -5.70
N GLU A 52 10.31 21.89 -5.75
CA GLU A 52 10.99 21.51 -6.99
C GLU A 52 10.51 20.17 -7.57
N GLY A 53 9.58 19.48 -6.89
CA GLY A 53 9.11 18.16 -7.29
C GLY A 53 10.10 17.03 -6.91
N PRO A 54 9.95 15.83 -7.49
CA PRO A 54 10.82 14.68 -7.21
C PRO A 54 12.18 14.86 -7.87
N VAL A 55 13.17 15.37 -7.14
CA VAL A 55 14.56 15.50 -7.62
C VAL A 55 15.42 14.42 -6.96
N PRO A 56 15.80 13.34 -7.68
CA PRO A 56 16.69 12.33 -7.10
C PRO A 56 18.09 12.92 -6.89
N PRO A 57 18.72 12.72 -5.73
CA PRO A 57 20.06 13.22 -5.46
C PRO A 57 21.10 12.51 -6.35
N ALA A 58 22.26 13.14 -6.55
CA ALA A 58 23.36 12.55 -7.32
C ALA A 58 23.81 11.19 -6.77
N SER A 59 23.77 11.00 -5.45
CA SER A 59 23.95 9.70 -4.82
C SER A 59 23.14 9.56 -3.53
N ARG A 60 22.58 8.37 -3.30
CA ARG A 60 21.88 8.01 -2.05
C ARG A 60 22.19 6.57 -1.68
N SER A 61 22.59 6.35 -0.43
CA SER A 61 22.78 5.02 0.14
C SER A 61 21.85 4.77 1.32
N ARG A 62 21.27 3.56 1.38
CA ARG A 62 20.35 3.12 2.44
C ARG A 62 20.67 1.70 2.84
N SER A 63 20.41 1.36 4.11
CA SER A 63 20.53 0.01 4.63
C SER A 63 19.30 -0.38 5.44
N VAL A 64 18.98 -1.68 5.46
CA VAL A 64 17.92 -2.25 6.32
C VAL A 64 18.57 -3.08 7.41
N LEU A 65 18.38 -2.66 8.66
CA LEU A 65 18.83 -3.36 9.85
C LEU A 65 17.68 -4.19 10.43
N LEU A 66 17.98 -5.39 10.92
CA LEU A 66 17.05 -6.15 11.77
C LEU A 66 17.37 -5.85 13.23
N ASP A 67 16.40 -5.31 13.96
CA ASP A 67 16.52 -5.12 15.40
C ASP A 67 16.39 -6.49 16.10
N PRO A 68 17.43 -6.96 16.81
CA PRO A 68 17.41 -8.28 17.45
C PRO A 68 16.46 -8.36 18.66
N GLN A 69 16.08 -7.23 19.26
CA GLN A 69 15.19 -7.20 20.43
C GLN A 69 13.72 -7.24 20.02
N THR A 70 13.37 -6.50 18.97
CA THR A 70 11.97 -6.36 18.51
C THR A 70 11.64 -7.24 17.32
N GLY A 71 12.65 -7.76 16.61
CA GLY A 71 12.49 -8.46 15.34
C GLY A 71 12.03 -7.56 14.18
N GLN A 72 12.01 -6.23 14.38
CA GLN A 72 11.55 -5.28 13.38
C GLN A 72 12.67 -4.85 12.43
N LEU A 73 12.29 -4.58 11.17
CA LEU A 73 13.19 -4.01 10.17
C LEU A 73 13.18 -2.48 10.27
N ARG A 74 14.37 -1.88 10.21
CA ARG A 74 14.55 -0.44 10.24
C ARG A 74 15.43 0.03 9.09
N LEU A 75 14.89 0.95 8.30
CA LEU A 75 15.63 1.64 7.25
C LEU A 75 16.50 2.74 7.86
N VAL A 76 17.77 2.81 7.46
CA VAL A 76 18.74 3.81 7.92
C VAL A 76 19.57 4.36 6.77
N ASP A 77 20.06 5.59 6.92
CA ASP A 77 20.95 6.26 5.98
C ASP A 77 22.34 5.61 5.97
N GLY A 78 22.96 5.60 4.78
CA GLY A 78 24.32 5.12 4.58
C GLY A 78 24.42 3.60 4.44
N ARG A 79 25.65 3.14 4.26
CA ARG A 79 26.00 1.73 4.11
C ARG A 79 26.41 1.14 5.46
N HIS A 80 25.69 0.11 5.91
CA HIS A 80 25.94 -0.59 7.17
C HIS A 80 26.34 -2.05 6.89
N PRO A 81 27.60 -2.47 7.15
CA PRO A 81 28.07 -3.81 6.79
C PRO A 81 27.28 -4.97 7.44
N GLY A 82 26.75 -4.74 8.64
CA GLY A 82 25.93 -5.73 9.36
C GLY A 82 24.45 -5.71 8.99
N ALA A 83 24.03 -4.91 8.01
CA ALA A 83 22.65 -4.87 7.55
C ALA A 83 22.22 -6.16 6.86
N VAL A 84 20.90 -6.38 6.80
CA VAL A 84 20.30 -7.45 6.00
C VAL A 84 20.55 -7.19 4.52
N ALA A 85 20.35 -5.94 4.11
CA ALA A 85 20.67 -5.46 2.77
C ALA A 85 21.06 -3.98 2.83
N TRP A 86 21.82 -3.53 1.83
CA TRP A 86 22.07 -2.13 1.57
C TRP A 86 22.06 -1.89 0.06
N ALA A 87 21.69 -0.67 -0.32
CA ALA A 87 21.77 -0.21 -1.70
C ALA A 87 22.41 1.17 -1.78
N ASN A 88 23.00 1.46 -2.93
CA ASN A 88 23.47 2.78 -3.32
C ASN A 88 23.00 3.06 -4.74
N LEU A 89 22.35 4.19 -4.94
CA LEU A 89 21.98 4.68 -6.26
C LEU A 89 22.83 5.90 -6.60
N THR A 90 23.48 5.88 -7.76
CA THR A 90 24.13 7.04 -8.36
C THR A 90 23.31 7.49 -9.56
N ASN A 91 22.74 8.69 -9.48
CA ASN A 91 21.96 9.27 -10.57
C ASN A 91 22.90 10.06 -11.49
N ALA A 92 23.09 9.54 -12.70
CA ALA A 92 23.85 10.21 -13.77
C ALA A 92 23.03 10.31 -15.06
N ILE A 93 21.69 10.39 -14.94
CA ILE A 93 20.78 10.38 -16.08
C ILE A 93 21.00 11.61 -16.96
N HIS A 94 21.26 12.77 -16.36
CA HIS A 94 21.50 14.00 -17.11
C HIS A 94 22.80 13.95 -17.92
N GLU A 95 23.84 13.29 -17.39
CA GLU A 95 25.17 13.22 -17.98
C GLU A 95 25.32 12.05 -18.96
N THR A 96 24.67 10.91 -18.67
CA THR A 96 24.92 9.64 -19.38
C THR A 96 23.66 8.95 -19.90
N GLY A 97 22.47 9.38 -19.45
CA GLY A 97 21.21 8.69 -19.70
C GLY A 97 20.93 7.51 -18.76
N TRP A 98 21.79 7.23 -17.78
CA TRP A 98 21.68 6.08 -16.88
C TRP A 98 21.71 6.48 -15.41
N ALA A 99 20.94 5.76 -14.59
CA ALA A 99 21.17 5.65 -13.15
C ALA A 99 21.80 4.29 -12.86
N PHE A 100 22.69 4.23 -11.87
CA PHE A 100 23.40 3.02 -11.48
C PHE A 100 22.98 2.61 -10.07
N LEU A 101 22.37 1.43 -9.96
CA LEU A 101 22.00 0.83 -8.68
C LEU A 101 23.01 -0.27 -8.33
N GLU A 102 23.66 -0.12 -7.18
CA GLU A 102 24.41 -1.19 -6.54
C GLU A 102 23.62 -1.66 -5.31
N LEU A 103 23.41 -2.97 -5.17
CA LEU A 103 22.66 -3.55 -4.07
C LEU A 103 23.36 -4.83 -3.62
N HIS A 104 23.47 -5.01 -2.30
CA HIS A 104 24.00 -6.23 -1.71
C HIS A 104 23.12 -6.69 -0.56
N THR A 105 22.93 -7.99 -0.47
CA THR A 105 22.31 -8.67 0.67
C THR A 105 23.36 -9.40 1.50
N ASN A 106 23.01 -9.72 2.74
CA ASN A 106 23.91 -10.37 3.68
C ASN A 106 23.53 -11.84 3.88
N GLY A 107 24.44 -12.73 3.48
CA GLY A 107 24.26 -14.19 3.53
C GLY A 107 24.15 -14.79 4.94
N HIS A 108 24.35 -13.99 6.01
CA HIS A 108 24.08 -14.43 7.38
C HIS A 108 22.58 -14.45 7.73
N TYR A 109 21.72 -13.86 6.90
CA TYR A 109 20.26 -13.86 7.08
C TYR A 109 19.59 -14.88 6.15
N SER A 110 18.36 -15.27 6.45
CA SER A 110 17.58 -16.12 5.54
C SER A 110 17.36 -15.41 4.20
N ASP A 111 17.39 -16.17 3.11
CA ASP A 111 17.18 -15.65 1.76
C ASP A 111 15.81 -14.97 1.59
N GLY A 112 14.75 -15.46 2.23
CA GLY A 112 13.46 -14.78 2.26
C GLY A 112 13.55 -13.37 2.85
N LEU A 113 14.31 -13.20 3.94
CA LEU A 113 14.53 -11.89 4.54
C LEU A 113 15.44 -11.02 3.66
N GLN A 114 16.47 -11.61 3.05
CA GLN A 114 17.34 -10.94 2.09
C GLN A 114 16.57 -10.40 0.89
N ALA A 115 15.70 -11.21 0.27
CA ALA A 115 14.91 -10.83 -0.90
C ALA A 115 13.96 -9.68 -0.57
N TYR A 116 13.23 -9.78 0.54
CA TYR A 116 12.38 -8.68 1.01
C TYR A 116 13.19 -7.40 1.27
N ALA A 117 14.30 -7.51 2.01
CA ALA A 117 15.15 -6.36 2.31
C ALA A 117 15.80 -5.74 1.06
N ALA A 118 16.10 -6.54 0.03
CA ALA A 118 16.59 -6.04 -1.26
C ALA A 118 15.57 -5.09 -1.90
N GLY A 119 14.30 -5.49 -2.00
CA GLY A 119 13.24 -4.62 -2.50
C GLY A 119 13.09 -3.35 -1.66
N VAL A 120 13.17 -3.47 -0.34
CA VAL A 120 13.08 -2.32 0.57
C VAL A 120 14.20 -1.31 0.30
N VAL A 121 15.46 -1.74 0.25
CA VAL A 121 16.57 -0.80 0.02
C VAL A 121 16.58 -0.21 -1.38
N GLU A 122 16.13 -0.97 -2.39
CA GLU A 122 15.97 -0.49 -3.76
C GLU A 122 14.97 0.66 -3.85
N ALA A 123 13.76 0.47 -3.31
CA ALA A 123 12.73 1.52 -3.26
C ALA A 123 13.24 2.75 -2.48
N ALA A 124 13.94 2.54 -1.36
CA ALA A 124 14.44 3.62 -0.53
C ALA A 124 15.49 4.51 -1.22
N VAL A 125 16.31 3.96 -2.13
CA VAL A 125 17.31 4.75 -2.86
C VAL A 125 16.80 5.34 -4.17
N SER A 126 15.66 4.84 -4.67
CA SER A 126 15.13 5.17 -6.01
C SER A 126 13.71 5.77 -6.01
N GLU A 127 13.18 6.16 -4.85
CA GLU A 127 11.81 6.64 -4.65
C GLU A 127 11.35 7.69 -5.68
N GLU A 128 12.17 8.70 -5.96
CA GLU A 128 11.87 9.73 -6.96
C GLU A 128 11.83 9.18 -8.38
N LEU A 129 12.74 8.26 -8.71
CA LEU A 129 12.78 7.62 -10.04
C LEU A 129 11.61 6.67 -10.23
N ILE A 130 11.22 5.90 -9.21
CA ILE A 130 10.02 5.07 -9.22
C ILE A 130 8.79 5.93 -9.44
N TYR A 131 8.64 7.03 -8.70
CA TYR A 131 7.54 7.97 -8.87
C TYR A 131 7.47 8.50 -10.31
N MET A 132 8.58 9.04 -10.82
CA MET A 132 8.62 9.59 -12.18
C MET A 132 8.35 8.51 -13.23
N HIS A 133 8.91 7.30 -13.06
CA HIS A 133 8.69 6.20 -13.98
C HIS A 133 7.21 5.80 -14.01
N TRP A 134 6.59 5.61 -12.85
CA TRP A 134 5.16 5.33 -12.72
C TRP A 134 4.29 6.38 -13.42
N MET A 135 4.57 7.67 -13.16
CA MET A 135 3.86 8.79 -13.77
C MET A 135 3.99 8.81 -15.29
N ASN A 136 5.14 8.41 -15.82
CA ASN A 136 5.42 8.43 -17.25
C ASN A 136 4.84 7.23 -18.00
N THR A 137 4.67 6.07 -17.35
CA THR A 137 4.36 4.82 -18.04
C THR A 137 2.95 4.30 -17.75
N VAL A 138 2.58 4.14 -16.47
CA VAL A 138 1.42 3.31 -16.08
C VAL A 138 0.40 4.01 -15.19
N VAL A 139 0.58 5.29 -14.84
CA VAL A 139 -0.32 6.01 -13.90
C VAL A 139 -1.81 5.95 -14.25
N ASN A 140 -2.14 5.90 -15.55
CA ASN A 140 -3.52 5.83 -16.03
C ASN A 140 -3.96 4.43 -16.44
N TYR A 141 -3.05 3.45 -16.44
CA TYR A 141 -3.32 2.11 -16.92
C TYR A 141 -4.34 1.40 -16.02
N CYS A 142 -5.53 1.12 -16.55
CA CYS A 142 -6.65 0.62 -15.75
C CYS A 142 -6.99 1.51 -14.54
N GLY A 143 -6.85 2.82 -14.72
CA GLY A 143 -7.20 3.82 -13.72
C GLY A 143 -8.72 3.92 -13.47
N PRO A 144 -9.13 4.74 -12.49
CA PRO A 144 -10.53 4.86 -12.07
C PRO A 144 -11.48 5.41 -13.15
N PHE A 145 -10.95 5.99 -14.22
CA PHE A 145 -11.70 6.61 -15.32
C PHE A 145 -11.48 5.89 -16.66
N GLU A 146 -11.01 4.64 -16.62
CA GLU A 146 -10.73 3.86 -17.83
C GLU A 146 -12.01 3.57 -18.62
N TYR A 147 -11.92 3.65 -19.96
CA TYR A 147 -13.05 3.38 -20.83
C TYR A 147 -13.28 1.87 -20.99
N GLU A 148 -12.20 1.09 -21.08
CA GLU A 148 -12.26 -0.37 -21.23
C GLU A 148 -12.43 -1.10 -19.88
N VAL A 149 -13.45 -0.72 -19.10
CA VAL A 149 -13.73 -1.28 -17.77
C VAL A 149 -13.74 -2.82 -17.77
N GLY A 150 -14.39 -3.43 -18.77
CA GLY A 150 -14.46 -4.88 -18.88
C GLY A 150 -13.12 -5.56 -19.14
N TYR A 151 -12.17 -4.89 -19.82
CA TYR A 151 -10.80 -5.41 -19.96
C TYR A 151 -10.08 -5.37 -18.61
N CYS A 152 -10.12 -4.22 -17.93
CA CYS A 152 -9.43 -4.03 -16.66
C CYS A 152 -9.96 -4.91 -15.54
N GLU A 153 -11.28 -5.17 -15.49
CA GLU A 153 -11.86 -6.14 -14.56
C GLU A 153 -11.35 -7.55 -14.83
N ARG A 154 -11.31 -8.00 -16.09
CA ARG A 154 -10.77 -9.32 -16.44
C ARG A 154 -9.29 -9.43 -16.11
N LEU A 155 -8.50 -8.39 -16.40
CA LEU A 155 -7.07 -8.36 -16.09
C LEU A 155 -6.85 -8.42 -14.57
N LYS A 156 -7.56 -7.60 -13.79
CA LYS A 156 -7.49 -7.61 -12.34
C LYS A 156 -7.84 -8.99 -11.77
N SER A 157 -8.96 -9.58 -12.18
CA SER A 157 -9.36 -10.92 -11.72
C SER A 157 -8.36 -12.00 -12.13
N PHE A 158 -7.78 -11.90 -13.32
CA PHE A 158 -6.72 -12.83 -13.76
C PHE A 158 -5.48 -12.73 -12.86
N LEU A 159 -5.02 -11.52 -12.57
CA LEU A 159 -3.86 -11.28 -11.71
C LEU A 159 -4.12 -11.74 -10.27
N GLU A 160 -5.30 -11.45 -9.71
CA GLU A 160 -5.70 -11.92 -8.38
C GLU A 160 -5.70 -13.45 -8.30
N ALA A 161 -6.34 -14.12 -9.26
CA ALA A 161 -6.37 -15.58 -9.31
C ALA A 161 -4.97 -16.19 -9.48
N ASN A 162 -4.13 -15.59 -10.32
CA ASN A 162 -2.76 -16.06 -10.52
C ASN A 162 -1.90 -15.89 -9.25
N LEU A 163 -1.98 -14.74 -8.59
CA LEU A 163 -1.25 -14.49 -7.35
C LEU A 163 -1.70 -15.41 -6.22
N GLU A 164 -3.02 -15.64 -6.09
CA GLU A 164 -3.58 -16.59 -5.12
C GLU A 164 -3.08 -18.01 -5.41
N TRP A 165 -3.15 -18.47 -6.67
CA TRP A 165 -2.64 -19.77 -7.07
C TRP A 165 -1.14 -19.93 -6.73
N MET A 166 -0.32 -18.93 -7.03
CA MET A 166 1.10 -18.98 -6.65
C MET A 166 1.30 -19.07 -5.13
N GLN A 167 0.48 -18.37 -4.32
CA GLN A 167 0.54 -18.49 -2.87
C GLN A 167 0.17 -19.91 -2.39
N GLU A 168 -0.86 -20.52 -2.97
CA GLU A 168 -1.27 -21.89 -2.66
C GLU A 168 -0.20 -22.92 -3.02
N GLU A 169 0.43 -22.76 -4.19
CA GLU A 169 1.52 -23.62 -4.64
C GLU A 169 2.74 -23.50 -3.74
N MET A 170 3.12 -22.29 -3.32
CA MET A 170 4.23 -22.08 -2.38
C MET A 170 3.95 -22.71 -1.01
N GLU A 171 2.71 -22.65 -0.52
CA GLU A 171 2.33 -23.29 0.75
C GLU A 171 2.24 -24.82 0.64
N SER A 172 1.81 -25.34 -0.50
CA SER A 172 1.66 -26.78 -0.72
C SER A 172 2.99 -27.48 -1.05
N ASN A 173 3.98 -26.74 -1.54
CA ASN A 173 5.24 -27.27 -2.04
C ASN A 173 6.47 -26.64 -1.34
N LYS A 174 6.49 -26.62 -0.01
CA LYS A 174 7.53 -25.94 0.80
C LYS A 174 8.97 -26.39 0.53
N ASP A 175 9.15 -27.65 0.12
CA ASP A 175 10.48 -28.22 -0.18
C ASP A 175 10.88 -28.06 -1.66
N SER A 176 10.03 -27.45 -2.50
CA SER A 176 10.32 -27.25 -3.91
C SER A 176 11.27 -26.08 -4.13
N ALA A 177 12.45 -26.36 -4.68
CA ALA A 177 13.42 -25.34 -5.06
C ALA A 177 12.82 -24.31 -6.04
N TYR A 178 11.93 -24.73 -6.94
CA TYR A 178 11.27 -23.83 -7.89
C TYR A 178 10.36 -22.83 -7.16
N TRP A 179 9.45 -23.33 -6.32
CA TRP A 179 8.50 -22.47 -5.60
C TRP A 179 9.19 -21.60 -4.56
N HIS A 180 10.32 -22.06 -4.01
CA HIS A 180 11.19 -21.21 -3.20
C HIS A 180 11.71 -20.00 -3.98
N GLN A 181 12.23 -20.17 -5.20
CA GLN A 181 12.70 -19.04 -6.02
C GLN A 181 11.56 -18.09 -6.41
N VAL A 182 10.37 -18.63 -6.74
CA VAL A 182 9.17 -17.80 -6.98
C VAL A 182 8.85 -16.95 -5.74
N ARG A 183 8.92 -17.54 -4.54
CA ARG A 183 8.69 -16.84 -3.28
C ARG A 183 9.68 -15.70 -3.07
N LEU A 184 10.97 -15.92 -3.35
CA LEU A 184 11.99 -14.88 -3.20
C LEU A 184 11.70 -13.69 -4.13
N THR A 185 11.36 -13.94 -5.40
CA THR A 185 10.99 -12.88 -6.35
C THR A 185 9.78 -12.07 -5.86
N LEU A 186 8.73 -12.74 -5.39
CA LEU A 186 7.53 -12.07 -4.88
C LEU A 186 7.79 -11.31 -3.56
N LEU A 187 8.71 -11.79 -2.72
CA LEU A 187 9.15 -11.08 -1.51
C LEU A 187 9.92 -9.80 -1.85
N GLN A 188 10.79 -9.82 -2.86
CA GLN A 188 11.48 -8.62 -3.31
C GLN A 188 10.48 -7.58 -3.81
N LEU A 189 9.50 -7.99 -4.62
CA LEU A 189 8.43 -7.11 -5.06
C LEU A 189 7.60 -6.56 -3.89
N LYS A 190 7.27 -7.41 -2.90
CA LYS A 190 6.57 -6.99 -1.68
C LYS A 190 7.37 -5.94 -0.90
N GLY A 191 8.67 -6.15 -0.75
CA GLY A 191 9.57 -5.22 -0.06
C GLY A 191 9.69 -3.87 -0.77
N LEU A 192 9.71 -3.88 -2.09
CA LEU A 192 9.71 -2.68 -2.93
C LEU A 192 8.44 -1.85 -2.71
N GLU A 193 7.27 -2.48 -2.81
CA GLU A 193 5.96 -1.83 -2.60
C GLU A 193 5.83 -1.30 -1.16
N ASP A 194 6.14 -2.14 -0.17
CA ASP A 194 6.06 -1.79 1.26
C ASP A 194 6.94 -0.60 1.64
N SER A 195 8.18 -0.60 1.16
CA SER A 195 9.10 0.50 1.44
C SER A 195 8.66 1.78 0.74
N TYR A 196 8.18 1.69 -0.50
CA TYR A 196 7.65 2.86 -1.21
C TYR A 196 6.33 3.38 -0.58
N GLU A 197 5.58 2.53 0.11
CA GLU A 197 4.39 2.96 0.88
C GLU A 197 4.72 3.44 2.30
N GLY A 198 5.99 3.35 2.71
CA GLY A 198 6.45 3.77 4.03
C GLY A 198 6.11 2.78 5.16
N SER A 199 5.82 1.52 4.83
CA SER A 199 5.41 0.48 5.78
C SER A 199 6.21 -0.82 5.59
N VAL A 200 7.38 -0.91 6.23
CA VAL A 200 8.26 -2.08 6.15
C VAL A 200 7.84 -3.15 7.18
N THR A 201 7.12 -4.18 6.74
CA THR A 201 6.68 -5.32 7.56
C THR A 201 6.93 -6.65 6.84
N PHE A 202 7.95 -7.38 7.28
CA PHE A 202 8.31 -8.67 6.66
C PHE A 202 7.25 -9.75 6.89
N PRO A 203 6.69 -10.37 5.83
CA PRO A 203 5.72 -11.45 5.99
C PRO A 203 6.42 -12.79 6.27
N THR A 204 6.02 -13.45 7.35
CA THR A 204 6.54 -14.78 7.74
C THR A 204 5.79 -15.96 7.10
N GLY A 205 4.62 -15.72 6.48
CA GLY A 205 3.79 -16.74 5.82
C GLY A 205 3.23 -16.24 4.48
N LYS A 206 1.97 -16.57 4.18
CA LYS A 206 1.22 -16.05 3.03
C LYS A 206 1.18 -14.52 3.07
N PHE A 207 1.33 -13.90 1.91
CA PHE A 207 1.23 -12.45 1.74
C PHE A 207 0.49 -12.11 0.44
N THR A 208 0.04 -10.86 0.35
CA THR A 208 -0.70 -10.35 -0.81
C THR A 208 0.14 -9.32 -1.54
N ILE A 209 0.11 -9.36 -2.87
CA ILE A 209 0.64 -8.32 -3.76
C ILE A 209 -0.56 -7.64 -4.41
N LYS A 210 -0.51 -6.30 -4.57
CA LYS A 210 -1.58 -5.55 -5.22
C LYS A 210 -1.55 -5.79 -6.73
N PRO A 211 -2.63 -6.28 -7.36
CA PRO A 211 -2.65 -6.62 -8.79
C PRO A 211 -2.25 -5.49 -9.73
N LEU A 212 -2.63 -4.25 -9.41
CA LEU A 212 -2.32 -3.04 -10.17
C LEU A 212 -1.42 -2.09 -9.36
N GLY A 213 -0.56 -2.68 -8.52
CA GLY A 213 0.53 -1.99 -7.82
C GLY A 213 1.81 -2.03 -8.66
N PHE A 214 2.93 -2.42 -8.06
CA PHE A 214 4.24 -2.49 -8.73
C PHE A 214 4.47 -3.76 -9.58
N LEU A 215 3.39 -4.45 -9.95
CA LEU A 215 3.40 -5.68 -10.77
C LEU A 215 3.64 -5.42 -12.26
#